data_AF-A0A1H7SLG5-F1
#
_entry.id   AF-A0A1H7SLG5-F1
#
_cell.length_a   1.000
_cell.length_b   1.000
_cell.length_c   1.000
_cell.angle_alpha   90.00
_cell.angle_beta   90.00
_cell.angle_gamma   90.00
#
_symmetry.space_group_name_H-M   'P 1'
#
loop_
_entity.id
_entity.type
_entity.pdbx_description
1 polymer ?
#
loop_
_entity_poly.entity_id
_entity_poly.type
_entity_poly.pdbx_seq_one_letter_code
_entity_poly.pdbx_strand_id
1 'polypeptide(L)'
;MGKRIKLAGLPVISLLLILCLGCGSKQSASYASLVKYDDQEYIGKGTEGAEAFAESELTLAGTIQKRLEPDQYPDTHLSSNELPEGTEIYVVDEYTLVALQEGRRFKVFERME
;
A
#
# COMPACT_ATOMS: atom_id res chain seq x y z
N MET A 1 60.72 18.61 -49.29
CA MET A 1 59.41 18.72 -50.00
C MET A 1 58.44 17.71 -49.39
N GLY A 2 57.47 18.19 -48.62
CA GLY A 2 56.56 17.34 -47.85
C GLY A 2 55.42 16.76 -48.69
N LYS A 3 55.19 15.46 -48.59
CA LYS A 3 53.95 14.82 -49.02
C LYS A 3 53.11 14.53 -47.78
N ARG A 4 52.04 15.30 -47.59
CA ARG A 4 51.02 15.04 -46.56
C ARG A 4 49.88 14.25 -47.20
N ILE A 5 49.75 12.99 -46.81
CA ILE A 5 48.57 12.18 -47.08
C ILE A 5 47.47 12.73 -46.18
N LYS A 6 46.45 13.37 -46.75
CA LYS A 6 45.23 13.77 -46.00
C LYS A 6 44.18 12.68 -46.18
N LEU A 7 44.22 11.65 -45.34
CA LEU A 7 43.10 10.72 -45.21
C LEU A 7 42.11 11.28 -44.18
N ALA A 8 40.89 11.46 -44.67
CA ALA A 8 39.60 11.14 -44.07
C ALA A 8 39.47 11.05 -42.54
N GLY A 9 38.46 11.73 -42.03
CA GLY A 9 37.92 11.49 -40.69
C GLY A 9 36.81 12.48 -40.38
N LEU A 10 35.64 12.31 -40.99
CA LEU A 10 34.40 12.94 -40.53
C LEU A 10 34.17 12.52 -39.06
N PRO A 11 34.10 13.43 -38.07
CA PRO A 11 33.70 13.05 -36.73
C PRO A 11 32.16 13.07 -36.68
N VAL A 12 31.50 12.08 -37.29
CA VAL A 12 30.05 11.85 -37.12
C VAL A 12 29.85 10.79 -36.04
N ILE A 13 30.44 11.02 -34.87
CA ILE A 13 30.26 10.16 -33.68
C ILE A 13 30.04 11.06 -32.46
N SER A 14 29.08 11.98 -32.56
CA SER A 14 28.71 12.83 -31.43
C SER A 14 27.19 13.05 -31.34
N LEU A 15 26.40 12.03 -31.70
CA LEU A 15 24.94 12.11 -31.68
C LEU A 15 24.28 10.82 -31.17
N LEU A 16 24.82 10.21 -30.10
CA LEU A 16 24.31 8.94 -29.59
C LEU A 16 24.43 8.79 -28.07
N LEU A 17 24.22 9.87 -27.30
CA LEU A 17 24.54 9.83 -25.87
C LEU A 17 23.54 10.39 -24.86
N ILE A 18 22.30 10.79 -25.18
CA ILE A 18 21.36 11.20 -24.12
C ILE A 18 19.89 10.87 -24.43
N LEU A 19 19.57 9.58 -24.63
CA LEU A 19 18.17 9.12 -24.58
C LEU A 19 17.89 8.14 -23.41
N CYS A 20 18.85 7.99 -22.49
CA CYS A 20 18.64 7.22 -21.26
C CYS A 20 18.36 8.13 -20.05
N LEU A 21 17.53 9.17 -20.23
CA LEU A 21 16.73 9.63 -19.09
C LEU A 21 15.70 8.55 -18.85
N GLY A 22 16.14 7.56 -18.08
CA GLY A 22 15.37 6.39 -17.69
C GLY A 22 13.98 6.84 -17.29
N CYS A 23 13.02 6.31 -18.02
CA CYS A 23 11.64 6.24 -17.62
C CYS A 23 11.62 5.64 -16.22
N GLY A 24 11.59 6.49 -15.19
CA GLY A 24 11.37 6.08 -13.82
C GLY A 24 9.92 5.64 -13.72
N SER A 25 9.61 4.45 -14.25
CA SER A 25 8.34 3.80 -13.97
C SER A 25 8.35 3.60 -12.45
N LYS A 26 7.61 4.45 -11.73
CA LYS A 26 7.23 4.18 -10.34
C LYS A 26 6.50 2.85 -10.40
N GLN A 27 7.22 1.78 -10.12
CA GLN A 27 6.67 0.46 -9.95
C GLN A 27 5.61 0.63 -8.86
N SER A 28 4.33 0.45 -9.22
CA SER A 28 3.25 0.54 -8.24
C SER A 28 3.47 -0.61 -7.27
N ALA A 29 4.11 -0.31 -6.14
CA ALA A 29 4.23 -1.24 -5.04
C ALA A 29 2.82 -1.42 -4.46
N SER A 30 2.32 -2.65 -4.49
CA SER A 30 1.06 -3.01 -3.85
C SER A 30 1.40 -3.56 -2.46
N TYR A 31 1.03 -2.82 -1.43
CA TYR A 31 1.21 -3.25 -0.04
C TYR A 31 -0.07 -3.87 0.50
N ALA A 32 0.08 -4.86 1.39
CA ALA A 32 -1.06 -5.44 2.09
C ALA A 32 -1.65 -4.41 3.07
N SER A 33 -2.96 -4.44 3.23
CA SER A 33 -3.64 -3.67 4.27
C SER A 33 -3.53 -4.38 5.60
N LEU A 34 -3.02 -3.72 6.62
CA LEU A 34 -2.76 -4.33 7.92
C LEU A 34 -3.36 -3.51 9.06
N VAL A 35 -3.81 -4.21 10.10
CA VAL A 35 -4.25 -3.64 11.38
C VAL A 35 -3.67 -4.48 12.51
N LYS A 36 -3.14 -3.83 13.54
CA LYS A 36 -2.75 -4.48 14.80
C LYS A 36 -3.83 -4.22 15.85
N TYR A 37 -4.38 -5.26 16.46
CA TYR A 37 -5.38 -5.18 17.52
C TYR A 37 -5.12 -6.25 18.57
N ASP A 38 -5.07 -5.88 19.85
CA ASP A 38 -4.82 -6.78 20.98
C ASP A 38 -3.66 -7.78 20.75
N ASP A 39 -2.47 -7.26 20.39
CA ASP A 39 -1.27 -8.02 20.03
C ASP A 39 -1.40 -8.96 18.81
N GLN A 40 -2.59 -9.08 18.22
CA GLN A 40 -2.89 -9.85 17.02
C GLN A 40 -2.78 -9.00 15.76
N GLU A 41 -2.38 -9.62 14.67
CA GLU A 41 -2.21 -8.99 13.36
C GLU A 41 -3.33 -9.43 12.44
N TYR A 42 -3.90 -8.48 11.71
CA TYR A 42 -5.00 -8.73 10.80
C TYR A 42 -4.67 -8.18 9.40
N ILE A 43 -5.03 -8.95 8.38
CA ILE A 43 -4.81 -8.62 6.98
C ILE A 43 -6.13 -8.32 6.27
N GLY A 44 -6.17 -7.23 5.50
CA GLY A 44 -7.34 -6.84 4.74
C GLY A 44 -7.62 -7.80 3.58
N LYS A 45 -8.87 -8.23 3.44
CA LYS A 45 -9.32 -9.16 2.39
C LYS A 45 -10.15 -8.50 1.29
N GLY A 46 -10.88 -7.45 1.62
CA GLY A 46 -11.79 -6.78 0.68
C GLY A 46 -12.75 -5.84 1.40
N THR A 47 -13.76 -5.37 0.67
CA THR A 47 -14.79 -4.49 1.22
C THR A 47 -16.17 -5.06 0.91
N GLU A 48 -16.97 -5.25 1.95
CA GLU A 48 -18.33 -5.78 1.87
C GLU A 48 -19.39 -4.69 2.17
N GLY A 49 -20.63 -4.95 1.79
CA GLY A 49 -21.78 -4.12 2.16
C GLY A 49 -22.25 -4.41 3.60
N ALA A 50 -23.04 -3.50 4.17
CA ALA A 50 -23.59 -3.68 5.52
C ALA A 50 -24.47 -4.94 5.66
N GLU A 51 -25.10 -5.38 4.56
CA GLU A 51 -25.91 -6.59 4.49
C GLU A 51 -25.13 -7.87 4.84
N ALA A 52 -23.81 -7.89 4.63
CA ALA A 52 -22.97 -9.03 4.98
C ALA A 52 -22.86 -9.25 6.50
N PHE A 53 -23.14 -8.21 7.30
CA PHE A 53 -23.02 -8.22 8.76
C PHE A 53 -24.35 -7.93 9.46
N ALA A 54 -25.48 -7.98 8.74
CA ALA A 54 -26.79 -7.61 9.29
C ALA A 54 -27.23 -8.48 10.49
N GLU A 55 -26.79 -9.74 10.51
CA GLU A 55 -27.08 -10.71 11.58
C GLU A 55 -25.91 -10.84 12.57
N SER A 56 -24.81 -10.11 12.37
CA SER A 56 -23.61 -10.15 13.23
C SER A 56 -23.73 -9.13 14.36
N GLU A 57 -23.29 -9.50 15.55
CA GLU A 57 -23.16 -8.56 16.66
C GLU A 57 -21.84 -7.79 16.56
N LEU A 58 -21.89 -6.59 15.99
CA LEU A 58 -20.70 -5.74 15.84
C LEU A 58 -20.39 -5.04 17.16
N THR A 59 -19.26 -5.41 17.78
CA THR A 59 -18.77 -4.75 18.99
C THR A 59 -17.69 -3.73 18.63
N LEU A 60 -17.84 -2.47 19.03
CA LEU A 60 -16.83 -1.44 18.78
C LEU A 60 -15.52 -1.79 19.53
N ALA A 61 -14.47 -2.08 18.76
CA ALA A 61 -13.12 -2.33 19.27
C ALA A 61 -12.41 -1.02 19.66
N GLY A 62 -12.70 0.05 18.92
CA GLY A 62 -12.13 1.37 19.08
C GLY A 62 -11.97 2.08 17.75
N THR A 63 -11.08 3.07 17.69
CA THR A 63 -10.70 3.76 16.46
C THR A 63 -9.21 3.62 16.20
N ILE A 64 -8.80 3.67 14.93
CA ILE A 64 -7.38 3.70 14.57
C ILE A 64 -6.71 4.90 15.24
N GLN A 65 -5.66 4.62 16.01
CA GLN A 65 -4.93 5.60 16.81
C GLN A 65 -3.69 6.14 16.10
N LYS A 66 -3.13 5.35 15.17
CA LYS A 66 -1.91 5.70 14.45
C LYS A 66 -1.95 5.15 13.03
N ARG A 67 -1.76 6.04 12.05
CA ARG A 67 -1.51 5.64 10.67
C ARG A 67 -0.01 5.57 10.38
N LEU A 68 0.42 4.50 9.74
CA LEU A 68 1.79 4.28 9.26
C LEU A 68 1.88 4.44 7.75
N GLU A 69 3.10 4.48 7.22
CA GLU A 69 3.33 4.43 5.78
C GLU A 69 2.94 3.04 5.22
N PRO A 70 2.52 2.93 3.94
CA PRO A 70 2.02 1.67 3.37
C PRO A 70 3.00 0.49 3.47
N ASP A 71 4.30 0.74 3.43
CA ASP A 71 5.37 -0.26 3.49
C ASP A 71 5.79 -0.64 4.92
N GLN A 72 5.20 0.00 5.92
CA GLN A 72 5.49 -0.26 7.33
C GLN A 72 4.50 -1.24 7.94
N TYR A 73 5.00 -2.06 8.86
CA TYR A 73 4.20 -3.03 9.57
C TYR A 73 3.62 -2.42 10.87
N PRO A 74 2.31 -2.48 11.12
CA PRO A 74 1.69 -2.05 12.38
C PRO A 74 2.24 -2.76 13.61
N ASP A 75 2.76 -1.98 14.58
CA ASP A 75 3.48 -2.47 15.76
C ASP A 75 2.77 -2.21 17.10
N THR A 76 1.68 -1.46 17.08
CA THR A 76 0.99 -0.96 18.28
C THR A 76 -0.53 -1.16 18.17
N HIS A 77 -1.21 -1.31 19.30
CA HIS A 77 -2.66 -1.51 19.34
C HIS A 77 -3.42 -0.42 18.55
N LEU A 78 -4.37 -0.84 17.70
CA LEU A 78 -5.15 0.00 16.78
C LEU A 78 -4.29 0.90 15.88
N SER A 79 -3.17 0.37 15.38
CA SER A 79 -2.40 1.00 14.30
C SER A 79 -2.65 0.32 12.95
N SER A 80 -2.54 1.08 11.85
CA SER A 80 -2.72 0.58 10.48
C SER A 80 -1.78 1.27 9.49
N ASN A 81 -1.39 0.56 8.43
CA ASN A 81 -0.62 1.11 7.31
C ASN A 81 -1.49 1.66 6.16
N GLU A 82 -2.81 1.53 6.27
CA GLU A 82 -3.74 2.02 5.26
C GLU A 82 -4.81 2.93 5.87
N LEU A 83 -5.43 2.50 6.97
CA LEU A 83 -6.60 3.16 7.52
C LEU A 83 -6.25 4.52 8.13
N PRO A 84 -7.02 5.59 7.86
CA PRO A 84 -6.89 6.87 8.53
C PRO A 84 -7.11 6.75 10.05
N GLU A 85 -6.40 7.60 10.82
CA GLU A 85 -6.70 7.80 12.23
C GLU A 85 -8.17 8.22 12.43
N GLY A 86 -8.79 7.71 13.50
CA GLY A 86 -10.21 7.91 13.81
C GLY A 86 -11.16 6.93 13.11
N THR A 87 -10.67 6.08 12.19
CA THR A 87 -11.51 5.03 11.56
C THR A 87 -12.00 4.04 12.60
N GLU A 88 -13.32 3.82 12.69
CA GLU A 88 -13.92 2.86 13.62
C GLU A 88 -13.63 1.41 13.20
N ILE A 89 -13.19 0.61 14.16
CA ILE A 89 -12.96 -0.83 14.03
C ILE A 89 -13.96 -1.57 14.91
N TYR A 90 -14.63 -2.55 14.33
CA TYR A 90 -15.57 -3.43 15.04
C TYR A 90 -15.06 -4.86 15.02
N VAL A 91 -15.25 -5.56 16.12
CA VAL A 91 -15.09 -7.01 16.22
C VAL A 91 -16.37 -7.66 15.69
N VAL A 92 -16.22 -8.59 14.74
CA VAL A 92 -17.29 -9.46 14.27
C VAL A 92 -17.25 -10.78 15.05
N ASP A 93 -16.07 -11.37 15.17
CA ASP A 93 -15.78 -12.58 15.93
C ASP A 93 -14.29 -12.61 16.35
N GLU A 94 -13.82 -13.73 16.90
CA GLU A 94 -12.44 -13.86 17.39
C GLU A 94 -11.35 -13.77 16.30
N TYR A 95 -11.70 -13.95 15.02
CA TYR A 95 -10.78 -13.93 13.88
C TYR A 95 -11.02 -12.76 12.93
N THR A 96 -12.13 -12.03 13.07
CA THR A 96 -12.58 -11.07 12.07
C THR A 96 -12.82 -9.69 12.67
N LEU A 97 -12.16 -8.70 12.07
CA LEU A 97 -12.41 -7.27 12.31
C LEU A 97 -13.00 -6.63 11.05
N VAL A 98 -13.80 -5.58 11.25
CA VAL A 98 -14.27 -4.74 10.15
C VAL A 98 -14.04 -3.26 10.44
N ALA A 99 -13.61 -2.52 9.43
CA ALA A 99 -13.46 -1.07 9.49
C ALA A 99 -14.60 -0.39 8.74
N LEU A 100 -15.28 0.57 9.39
CA LEU A 100 -16.35 1.34 8.72
C LEU A 100 -15.75 2.29 7.69
N GLN A 101 -16.24 2.20 6.45
CA GLN A 101 -15.90 3.08 5.34
C GLN A 101 -17.12 3.90 4.90
N GLU A 102 -16.88 4.91 4.06
CA GLU A 102 -17.95 5.70 3.46
C GLU A 102 -18.98 4.83 2.72
N GLY A 103 -20.24 5.27 2.73
CA GLY A 103 -21.34 4.54 2.11
C GLY A 103 -21.80 3.30 2.89
N ARG A 104 -21.49 3.22 4.19
CA ARG A 104 -21.82 2.08 5.07
C ARG A 104 -21.27 0.75 4.55
N ARG A 105 -20.07 0.81 3.98
CA ARG A 105 -19.31 -0.36 3.59
C ARG A 105 -18.31 -0.70 4.67
N PHE A 106 -17.94 -1.97 4.75
CA PHE A 106 -17.01 -2.48 5.74
C PHE A 106 -15.82 -3.08 5.05
N LYS A 107 -14.62 -2.58 5.35
CA LYS A 107 -13.39 -3.27 4.96
C LYS A 107 -13.14 -4.41 5.93
N VAL A 108 -12.96 -5.62 5.41
CA VAL A 108 -12.82 -6.85 6.18
C VAL A 108 -11.34 -7.16 6.43
N PHE A 109 -11.03 -7.52 7.67
CA PHE A 109 -9.70 -7.90 8.12
C PHE A 109 -9.78 -9.25 8.85
N GLU A 110 -8.95 -10.20 8.43
CA GLU A 110 -8.86 -11.52 9.05
C GLU A 110 -7.54 -11.67 9.79
N ARG A 111 -7.58 -12.34 10.94
CA ARG A 111 -6.41 -12.61 11.77
C ARG A 111 -5.39 -13.44 11.00
N MET A 112 -4.13 -13.03 11.07
CA MET A 112 -3.00 -13.76 10.50
C MET A 112 -2.61 -14.88 11.46
N GLU A 113 -2.44 -16.10 10.94
CA GLU A 113 -1.95 -17.27 11.70
C GLU A 113 -0.45 -17.19 12.02
#